data_AF-A0AAE8FX64-F1
#
_entry.id   AF-A0AAE8FX64-F1
#
_cell.length_a   1.000
_cell.length_b   1.000
_cell.length_c   1.000
_cell.angle_alpha   90.00
_cell.angle_beta   90.00
_cell.angle_gamma   90.00
#
_symmetry.space_group_name_H-M   'P 1'
#
loop_
_entity.id
_entity.type
_entity.pdbx_description
1 polymer ?
#
loop_
_entity_poly.entity_id
_entity_poly.type
_entity_poly.pdbx_seq_one_letter_code
_entity_poly.pdbx_strand_id
1 'polypeptide(L)' 'MDYFEERFKGIIENFKFSMRMYRDDWTRCEACYRASLGEMETIFSRHDSHDSFSKRLMDCKNDYQRLLKKEYLGI' A
#
# COMPACT_ATOMS: atom_id res chain seq x y z
N MET A 1 -1.17 -3.94 16.25
CA MET A 1 -1.11 -3.13 15.02
C MET A 1 0.14 -3.46 14.23
N ASP A 2 1.25 -3.74 14.91
CA ASP A 2 2.57 -4.07 14.39
C ASP A 2 2.54 -5.05 13.21
N TYR A 3 1.78 -6.14 13.30
CA TYR A 3 1.62 -7.08 12.17
C TYR A 3 1.16 -6.38 10.88
N PHE A 4 0.14 -5.52 10.95
CA PHE A 4 -0.40 -4.83 9.78
C PHE A 4 0.54 -3.75 9.26
N GLU A 5 1.22 -3.04 10.16
CA GLU A 5 2.24 -2.07 9.78
C GLU A 5 3.39 -2.73 9.02
N GLU A 6 3.91 -3.87 9.52
CA GLU A 6 4.95 -4.63 8.82
C GLU A 6 4.48 -5.16 7.47
N ARG A 7 3.22 -5.60 7.37
CA ARG A 7 2.63 -6.01 6.09
C ARG A 7 2.54 -4.84 5.11
N PHE A 8 2.10 -3.66 5.54
CA PHE A 8 2.03 -2.49 4.68
C PHE A 8 3.43 -1.96 4.28
N LYS A 9 4.41 -1.98 5.19
CA LYS A 9 5.81 -1.67 4.87
C LYS A 9 6.34 -2.59 3.77
N GLY A 10 6.12 -3.89 3.88
CA GLY A 10 6.54 -4.85 2.86
C GLY A 10 5.93 -4.57 1.48
N ILE A 11 4.66 -4.14 1.42
CA ILE A 11 4.02 -3.70 0.16
C ILE A 11 4.75 -2.48 -0.43
N ILE A 12 5.06 -1.47 0.40
CA ILE A 12 5.80 -0.29 -0.05
C ILE A 12 7.20 -0.66 -0.57
N GLU A 13 7.93 -1.53 0.13
CA GLU A 13 9.27 -1.96 -0.28
C GLU A 13 9.25 -2.71 -1.62
N ASN A 14 8.29 -3.62 -1.79
CA ASN A 14 8.07 -4.32 -3.06
C ASN A 14 7.70 -3.36 -4.20
N PHE A 15 6.87 -2.37 -3.91
CA PHE A 15 6.51 -1.33 -4.87
C PHE A 15 7.74 -0.51 -5.29
N LYS A 16 8.54 -0.04 -4.33
CA LYS A 16 9.80 0.69 -4.59
C LYS A 16 10.77 -0.10 -5.44
N PHE A 17 10.91 -1.40 -5.17
CA PHE A 17 11.71 -2.28 -5.98
C PHE A 17 11.19 -2.34 -7.42
N SER A 18 9.87 -2.52 -7.60
CA SER A 18 9.23 -2.56 -8.91
C SER A 18 9.39 -1.25 -9.70
N MET A 19 9.23 -0.08 -9.04
CA MET A 19 9.46 1.24 -9.65
C MET A 19 10.89 1.40 -10.18
N ARG A 20 11.88 0.82 -9.50
CA ARG A 20 13.29 0.82 -9.97
C ARG A 20 13.48 -0.08 -11.18
N MET A 21 12.81 -1.24 -11.22
CA MET A 21 12.90 -2.18 -12.34
C MET A 21 12.20 -1.68 -13.61
N TYR A 22 11.07 -0.99 -13.46
CA TYR A 22 10.22 -0.54 -14.57
C TYR A 22 10.32 0.97 -14.81
N ARG A 23 11.45 1.60 -14.46
CA ARG A 23 11.61 3.06 -14.50
C ARG A 23 11.19 3.71 -15.82
N ASP A 24 11.44 3.02 -16.94
CA ASP A 24 11.13 3.51 -18.29
C ASP A 24 9.78 2.98 -18.84
N ASP A 25 9.07 2.14 -18.08
CA ASP A 25 7.77 1.57 -18.43
C ASP A 25 6.70 2.06 -17.44
N TRP A 26 6.14 3.24 -17.73
CA TRP A 26 5.13 3.87 -16.89
C TRP A 26 3.86 3.04 -16.73
N THR A 27 3.48 2.27 -17.76
CA THR A 27 2.30 1.40 -17.70
C THR A 27 2.50 0.29 -16.67
N ARG A 28 3.70 -0.29 -16.58
CA ARG A 28 4.02 -1.26 -15.52
C ARG A 28 4.10 -0.61 -14.14
N CYS A 29 4.67 0.58 -14.03
CA CYS A 29 4.67 1.34 -12.78
C CYS A 29 3.24 1.60 -12.26
N GLU A 30 2.33 2.02 -13.14
CA GLU A 30 0.92 2.21 -12.78
C GLU A 30 0.25 0.89 -12.37
N ALA A 31 0.52 -0.20 -13.08
CA ALA A 31 0.00 -1.52 -12.72
C ALA A 31 0.48 -1.96 -11.33
N CYS A 32 1.77 -1.78 -11.02
CA CYS A 32 2.34 -2.06 -9.69
C CYS A 32 1.70 -1.19 -8.59
N TYR A 33 1.44 0.09 -8.89
CA TYR A 33 0.76 1.00 -7.96
C TYR A 33 -0.65 0.53 -7.65
N ARG A 34 -1.45 0.21 -8.68
CA ARG A 34 -2.82 -0.28 -8.53
C ARG A 34 -2.86 -1.63 -7.81
N ALA A 35 -1.93 -2.53 -8.10
CA ALA A 35 -1.80 -3.81 -7.40
C ALA A 35 -1.53 -3.61 -5.90
N SER A 36 -0.58 -2.73 -5.56
CA SER A 36 -0.22 -2.42 -4.17
C SER A 36 -1.40 -1.82 -3.40
N LEU A 37 -2.18 -0.92 -4.02
CA LEU A 37 -3.43 -0.41 -3.43
C LEU A 37 -4.44 -1.52 -3.17
N GLY A 38 -4.63 -2.43 -4.14
CA GLY A 38 -5.55 -3.55 -4.02
C GLY A 38 -5.14 -4.54 -2.93
N GLU A 39 -3.85 -4.80 -2.76
CA GLU A 39 -3.33 -5.62 -1.66
C GLU A 39 -3.63 -5.00 -0.29
N MET A 40 -3.39 -3.70 -0.13
CA MET A 40 -3.72 -2.98 1.11
C MET A 40 -5.22 -3.03 1.42
N GLU A 41 -6.07 -2.88 0.40
CA GLU A 41 -7.52 -2.96 0.55
C GLU A 41 -7.99 -4.38 0.90
N THR A 42 -7.38 -5.40 0.30
CA THR A 42 -7.65 -6.81 0.61
C THR A 42 -7.28 -7.15 2.05
N ILE A 43 -6.19 -6.57 2.57
CA ILE A 43 -5.83 -6.73 3.99
C ILE A 43 -6.91 -6.10 4.87
N PHE A 44 -7.32 -4.86 4.59
CA PHE A 44 -8.31 -4.18 5.41
C PHE A 44 -9.69 -4.85 5.39
N SER A 45 -10.21 -5.19 4.21
CA SER A 45 -11.54 -5.79 4.04
C SER A 45 -11.74 -7.10 4.81
N ARG A 46 -10.67 -7.88 5.04
CA ARG A 46 -10.71 -9.10 5.88
C ARG A 46 -10.90 -8.81 7.38
N HIS A 47 -10.73 -7.56 7.78
CA HIS A 47 -10.74 -7.11 9.17
C HIS A 47 -11.70 -5.93 9.39
N ASP A 48 -12.58 -5.63 8.43
CA ASP A 48 -13.57 -4.56 8.57
C ASP A 48 -14.77 -5.03 9.39
N SER A 49 -14.61 -5.01 10.71
CA SER A 49 -15.64 -5.34 11.70
C SER A 49 -16.37 -4.10 12.25
N HIS A 50 -16.15 -2.92 11.66
CA HIS A 50 -16.68 -1.62 12.12
C HIS A 50 -16.40 -1.28 13.61
N ASP A 51 -15.37 -1.87 14.21
CA ASP A 51 -14.99 -1.64 15.60
C ASP A 51 -13.84 -0.61 15.73
N SER A 52 -13.35 -0.42 16.96
CA SER A 52 -12.22 0.48 17.20
C SER A 52 -10.91 0.00 16.58
N PHE A 53 -10.76 -1.31 16.40
CA PHE A 53 -9.60 -1.90 15.75
C PHE A 53 -9.66 -1.67 14.24
N SER A 54 -10.80 -1.88 13.58
CA SER A 54 -10.96 -1.64 12.14
C SER A 54 -10.76 -0.17 11.81
N LYS A 55 -11.21 0.77 12.66
CA LYS A 55 -10.89 2.21 12.51
C LYS A 55 -9.38 2.48 12.54
N ARG A 56 -8.66 1.93 13.52
CA ARG A 56 -7.20 2.07 13.60
C ARG A 56 -6.49 1.46 12.40
N LEU A 57 -7.00 0.33 11.91
CA LEU A 57 -6.46 -0.33 10.72
C LEU A 57 -6.72 0.49 9.45
N MET A 58 -7.89 1.12 9.34
CA MET A 58 -8.23 2.03 8.24
C MET A 58 -7.32 3.26 8.23
N ASP A 59 -7.10 3.89 9.39
CA ASP A 59 -6.18 5.03 9.51
C ASP A 59 -4.75 4.64 9.12
N CYS A 60 -4.28 3.50 9.64
CA CYS A 60 -2.98 2.93 9.27
C CYS A 60 -2.89 2.69 7.75
N LYS A 61 -3.87 2.01 7.14
CA LYS A 61 -3.95 1.80 5.69
C LYS A 61 -3.86 3.13 4.92
N ASN A 62 -4.63 4.13 5.34
CA ASN A 62 -4.68 5.43 4.67
C ASN A 62 -3.32 6.15 4.69
N ASP A 63 -2.59 6.06 5.79
CA ASP A 63 -1.24 6.62 5.89
C ASP A 63 -0.26 5.91 4.94
N TYR A 64 -0.30 4.58 4.86
CA TYR A 64 0.53 3.83 3.90
C TYR A 64 0.10 4.04 2.44
N GLN A 65 -1.19 4.21 2.14
CA GLN A 65 -1.65 4.58 0.79
C GLN A 65 -1.16 5.97 0.38
N ARG A 66 -1.09 6.92 1.33
CA ARG A 66 -0.49 8.25 1.08
C ARG A 66 1.01 8.13 0.81
N LEU A 67 1.74 7.32 1.59
CA LEU A 67 3.16 7.04 1.33
C LEU A 67 3.36 6.40 -0.05
N LEU A 68 2.58 5.38 -0.38
CA LEU A 68 2.60 4.73 -1.70
C LEU A 68 2.38 5.73 -2.83
N LYS A 69 1.41 6.64 -2.68
CA LYS A 69 1.13 7.68 -3.68
C LYS A 69 2.31 8.64 -3.85
N LYS A 70 3.00 9.02 -2.77
CA LYS A 70 4.21 9.85 -2.85
C LYS A 70 5.31 9.16 -3.64
N GLU A 71 5.57 7.90 -3.33
CA GLU A 71 6.57 7.08 -4.05
C GLU A 71 6.22 6.92 -5.54
N TYR A 72 4.94 6.73 -5.86
CA TYR A 72 4.46 6.65 -7.24
C TYR A 72 4.64 7.95 -8.01
N LEU A 73 4.38 9.09 -7.36
CA LEU A 73 4.54 10.42 -7.96
C LEU A 73 5.99 10.92 -7.95
N GLY A 74 6.88 10.28 -7.19
CA GLY A 74 8.27 10.70 -7.01
C GLY A 74 8.44 12.00 -6.19
N ILE A 75 7.54 12.27 -5.23
CA ILE A 75 7.51 13.50 -4.41
C ILE A 75 7.72 13.26 -2.92
#